data_AF-A0A8D0HMA7-F1
#
_entry.id   AF-A0A8D0HMA7-F1
#
_cell.length_a   1.000
_cell.length_b   1.000
_cell.length_c   1.000
_cell.angle_alpha   90.00
_cell.angle_beta   90.00
_cell.angle_gamma   90.00
#
_symmetry.space_group_name_H-M   'P 1'
#
loop_
_entity.id
_entity.type
_entity.pdbx_description
1 polymer ?
#
loop_
_entity_poly.entity_id
_entity_poly.type
_entity_poly.pdbx_seq_one_letter_code
_entity_poly.pdbx_strand_id
1 'polypeptide(L)'
;MELEEGYNGSLGTRSGSAMAIIGAEDEDFENDMEPNPDDQTSLFQSLELVKVHPAYLMVFLQHIVLQFDSSPVVRPPPQEVCAKG
;
A
#
# COMPACT_ATOMS: atom_id res chain seq x y z
N MET A 1 -32.17 2.07 43.28
CA MET A 1 -31.44 1.20 42.35
C MET A 1 -30.71 2.13 41.41
N GLU A 2 -29.40 2.21 41.63
CA GLU A 2 -28.46 3.22 41.16
C GLU A 2 -28.29 3.24 39.63
N LEU A 3 -27.99 4.43 39.12
CA LEU A 3 -27.53 4.69 37.76
C LEU A 3 -25.99 4.64 37.81
N GLU A 4 -25.43 3.51 37.37
CA GLU A 4 -24.01 3.17 37.23
C GLU A 4 -23.97 2.23 36.01
N GLU A 5 -23.03 2.22 35.08
CA GLU A 5 -21.65 2.70 35.05
C GLU A 5 -21.44 3.55 33.79
N GLY A 6 -20.70 4.65 33.92
CA GLY A 6 -20.09 5.35 32.80
C GLY A 6 -18.96 4.48 32.23
N TYR A 7 -19.08 4.10 30.96
CA TYR A 7 -17.98 3.49 30.22
C TYR A 7 -16.84 4.51 30.11
N ASN A 8 -15.81 4.34 30.94
CA ASN A 8 -14.50 4.96 30.73
C ASN A 8 -13.81 4.24 29.56
N GLY A 9 -14.35 4.41 28.36
CA GLY A 9 -13.59 4.24 27.14
C GLY A 9 -12.66 5.44 27.04
N SER A 10 -11.44 5.29 27.55
CA SER A 10 -10.36 6.26 27.35
C SER A 10 -10.10 6.38 25.85
N LEU A 11 -10.85 7.28 25.20
CA LEU A 11 -10.62 7.74 23.85
C LEU A 11 -9.16 8.16 23.78
N GLY A 12 -8.35 7.38 23.06
CA GLY A 12 -6.96 7.67 22.77
C GLY A 12 -6.89 8.93 21.92
N THR A 13 -6.99 10.10 22.56
CA THR A 13 -6.83 11.39 21.90
C THR A 13 -5.36 11.59 21.60
N ARG A 14 -4.88 11.05 20.47
CA ARG A 14 -3.65 11.57 19.85
C ARG A 14 -4.00 12.96 19.30
N SER A 15 -3.54 13.95 20.05
CA SER A 15 -3.69 15.38 19.83
C SER A 15 -3.38 15.81 18.40
N GLY A 16 -4.33 16.52 17.76
CA GLY A 16 -4.03 17.40 16.63
C GLY A 16 -4.93 17.21 15.40
N SER A 17 -6.09 17.86 15.40
CA SER A 17 -6.92 18.14 14.20
C SER A 17 -7.37 16.93 13.39
N ALA A 18 -8.46 16.28 13.83
CA ALA A 18 -9.05 15.20 13.06
C ALA A 18 -10.58 15.16 13.25
N MET A 19 -11.32 15.80 12.35
CA MET A 19 -12.42 15.07 11.73
C MET A 19 -11.78 14.04 10.78
N ALA A 20 -11.02 13.09 11.32
CA ALA A 20 -10.51 11.96 10.56
C ALA A 20 -11.66 10.98 10.44
N ILE A 21 -11.99 10.61 9.22
CA ILE A 21 -12.96 9.56 8.93
C ILE A 21 -12.34 8.27 9.49
N ILE A 22 -12.91 7.75 10.58
CA ILE A 22 -12.44 6.52 11.22
C ILE A 22 -12.82 5.34 10.32
N GLY A 23 -11.85 4.48 10.00
CA GLY A 23 -12.09 3.24 9.29
C GLY A 23 -12.90 2.27 10.17
N ALA A 24 -13.90 1.59 9.60
CA ALA A 24 -14.69 0.62 10.37
C ALA A 24 -13.86 -0.59 10.87
N GLU A 25 -12.66 -0.77 10.33
CA GLU A 25 -11.73 -1.88 10.59
C GLU A 25 -10.36 -1.36 11.08
N ASP A 26 -10.24 -0.07 11.45
CA ASP A 26 -8.96 0.56 11.84
C ASP A 26 -8.27 -0.24 12.96
N GLU A 27 -9.05 -0.62 13.99
CA GLU A 27 -8.61 -1.40 15.14
C GLU A 27 -8.09 -2.80 14.79
N ASP A 28 -8.53 -3.38 13.67
CA ASP A 28 -8.09 -4.71 13.22
C ASP A 28 -6.72 -4.67 12.51
N PHE A 29 -6.31 -3.49 11.99
CA PHE A 29 -5.09 -3.30 11.19
C PHE A 29 -4.07 -2.34 11.84
N GLU A 30 -4.25 -1.93 13.10
CA GLU A 30 -3.32 -1.01 13.80
C GLU A 30 -1.85 -1.45 13.73
N ASN A 31 -1.57 -2.76 13.80
CA ASN A 31 -0.20 -3.28 13.73
C ASN A 31 0.43 -3.22 12.33
N ASP A 32 -0.41 -3.24 11.28
CA ASP A 32 0.02 -3.13 9.88
C ASP A 32 0.13 -1.66 9.44
N MET A 33 -0.52 -0.74 10.17
CA MET A 33 -0.52 0.70 9.89
C MET A 33 0.56 1.47 10.66
N GLU A 34 1.06 0.95 11.78
CA GLU A 34 2.21 1.54 12.44
C GLU A 34 3.41 1.41 11.49
N PRO A 35 4.01 2.52 11.03
CA PRO A 35 5.13 2.47 10.10
C PRO A 35 6.28 1.72 10.79
N ASN A 36 6.48 0.46 10.43
CA ASN A 36 7.58 -0.31 10.98
C ASN A 36 8.86 0.33 10.43
N PRO A 37 9.89 0.57 11.25
CA PRO A 37 11.20 0.99 10.74
C PRO A 37 11.73 0.05 9.64
N ASP A 38 11.26 -1.20 9.60
CA ASP A 38 11.55 -2.17 8.55
C ASP A 38 10.68 -2.03 7.29
N ASP A 39 9.58 -1.27 7.28
CA ASP A 39 8.75 -1.05 6.08
C ASP A 39 9.39 -0.03 5.13
N GLN A 40 10.18 0.89 5.69
CA GLN A 40 10.97 1.87 4.94
C GLN A 40 12.37 1.34 4.61
N THR A 41 12.49 0.09 4.16
CA THR A 41 13.78 -0.41 3.69
C THR A 41 14.22 0.41 2.47
N SER A 42 15.44 0.92 2.50
CA SER A 42 16.07 1.47 1.30
C SER A 42 16.56 0.38 0.33
N LEU A 43 16.33 -0.90 0.65
CA LEU A 43 16.88 -2.05 -0.06
C LEU A 43 16.45 -2.10 -1.53
N PHE A 44 15.20 -1.74 -1.82
CA PHE A 44 14.67 -1.69 -3.19
C PHE A 44 14.86 -0.34 -3.90
N GLN A 45 15.56 0.63 -3.29
CA GLN A 45 15.81 1.93 -3.93
C GLN A 45 16.94 1.88 -4.97
N SER A 46 17.84 0.88 -4.88
CA SER A 46 18.93 0.68 -5.84
C SER A 46 19.12 -0.79 -6.16
N LEU A 47 19.26 -1.10 -7.45
CA LEU A 47 19.54 -2.46 -7.91
C LEU A 47 20.87 -3.00 -7.36
N GLU A 48 21.85 -2.13 -7.11
CA GLU A 48 23.13 -2.51 -6.52
C GLU A 48 22.94 -3.11 -5.12
N LEU A 49 22.00 -2.56 -4.35
CA LEU A 49 21.68 -3.01 -3.01
C LEU A 49 20.84 -4.30 -3.02
N VAL A 50 19.84 -4.40 -3.91
CA VAL A 50 19.04 -5.63 -4.05
C VAL A 50 19.91 -6.82 -4.46
N LYS A 51 20.89 -6.62 -5.36
CA LYS A 51 21.70 -7.71 -5.93
C LYS A 51 22.63 -8.40 -4.92
N VAL A 52 23.02 -7.73 -3.84
CA VAL A 52 23.84 -8.34 -2.77
C VAL A 52 23.00 -9.14 -1.77
N HIS A 53 21.68 -9.03 -1.83
CA HIS A 53 20.75 -9.71 -0.93
C HIS A 53 19.90 -10.76 -1.68
N PRO A 54 20.28 -12.05 -1.68
CA PRO A 54 19.70 -13.07 -2.56
C PRO A 54 18.19 -13.28 -2.35
N ALA A 55 17.70 -13.20 -1.11
CA ALA A 55 16.26 -13.34 -0.82
C ALA A 55 15.44 -12.19 -1.44
N TYR A 56 15.91 -10.95 -1.29
CA TYR A 56 15.24 -9.76 -1.81
C TYR A 56 15.31 -9.70 -3.34
N LEU A 57 16.42 -10.15 -3.93
CA LEU A 57 16.54 -10.29 -5.37
C LEU A 57 15.51 -11.29 -5.93
N MET A 58 15.27 -12.40 -5.26
CA MET A 58 14.26 -13.37 -5.69
C MET A 58 12.85 -12.79 -5.66
N VAL A 59 12.50 -12.07 -4.60
CA VAL A 59 11.19 -11.38 -4.49
C VAL A 59 11.05 -10.31 -5.58
N PHE A 60 12.11 -9.53 -5.83
CA PHE A 60 12.13 -8.52 -6.88
C PHE A 60 11.90 -9.12 -8.27
N LEU A 61 12.62 -10.20 -8.60
CA LEU A 61 12.48 -10.89 -9.89
C LEU A 61 11.08 -11.52 -10.05
N GLN A 62 10.57 -12.15 -9.00
CA GLN A 62 9.22 -12.71 -8.99
C GLN A 62 8.17 -11.61 -9.24
N HIS A 63 8.31 -10.46 -8.58
CA HIS A 63 7.42 -9.32 -8.78
C HIS A 63 7.46 -8.84 -10.23
N ILE A 64 8.65 -8.71 -10.83
CA ILE A 64 8.77 -8.28 -12.23
C ILE A 64 8.08 -9.26 -13.18
N VAL A 65 8.33 -10.56 -13.02
CA VAL A 65 7.77 -11.60 -13.90
C VAL A 65 6.24 -11.66 -13.83
N LEU A 66 5.65 -11.40 -12.66
CA LEU A 66 4.21 -11.49 -12.46
C LEU A 66 3.45 -10.21 -12.82
N GLN A 67 4.06 -9.04 -12.67
CA GLN A 67 3.38 -7.75 -12.85
C GLN A 67 3.64 -7.11 -14.22
N PHE A 68 4.74 -7.45 -14.90
CA PHE A 68 5.09 -6.85 -16.17
C PHE A 68 4.94 -7.86 -17.31
N ASP A 69 4.06 -7.55 -18.25
CA ASP A 69 4.03 -8.24 -19.53
C ASP A 69 5.27 -7.89 -20.34
N SER A 70 5.90 -8.89 -20.95
CA SER A 70 7.02 -8.68 -21.88
C SER A 70 6.57 -8.05 -23.21
N SER A 71 5.26 -7.96 -23.45
CA SER A 71 4.72 -7.35 -24.66
C SER A 71 4.67 -5.83 -24.50
N PRO A 72 5.33 -5.05 -25.37
CA PRO A 72 5.10 -3.61 -25.39
C PRO A 72 3.60 -3.36 -25.61
N VAL A 73 3.00 -2.54 -24.75
CA VAL A 73 1.66 -2.00 -24.96
C VAL A 73 1.73 -1.10 -26.19
N VAL A 74 1.59 -1.70 -27.37
CA VAL A 74 1.37 -0.95 -28.61
C VAL A 74 -0.04 -0.42 -28.50
N ARG A 75 -0.18 0.82 -28.00
CA ARG A 75 -1.43 1.55 -28.09
C ARG A 75 -1.81 1.56 -29.57
N PRO A 76 -2.92 0.94 -29.98
CA PRO A 76 -3.33 0.97 -31.37
C PRO A 76 -3.48 2.44 -31.78
N PRO A 77 -3.04 2.83 -32.99
CA PRO A 77 -3.28 4.18 -33.47
C PRO A 77 -4.77 4.49 -33.36
N PRO A 78 -5.16 5.74 -33.01
CA PRO A 78 -6.56 6.12 -33.01
C PRO A 78 -7.14 5.72 -34.36
N GLN A 79 -8.17 4.86 -34.33
CA GLN A 79 -8.75 4.35 -35.56
C GLN A 79 -9.29 5.54 -36.33
N GLU A 80 -8.63 5.89 -37.43
CA GLU A 80 -9.20 6.77 -38.43
C GLU A 80 -10.37 5.97 -39.00
N VAL A 81 -11.57 6.32 -38.52
CA VAL A 81 -12.84 5.82 -39.01
C VAL A 81 -12.77 5.84 -40.53
N CYS A 82 -12.69 4.64 -41.11
CA CYS A 82 -12.69 4.43 -42.54
C CYS A 82 -13.95 5.08 -43.11
N ALA A 83 -13.78 6.26 -43.72
CA ALA A 83 -14.80 6.93 -44.50
C ALA A 83 -15.12 6.02 -45.70
N LYS A 84 -16.09 5.13 -45.53
CA LYS A 84 -16.76 4.47 -46.64
C LYS A 84 -17.70 5.50 -47.27
N GLY A 85 -17.28 6.00 -48.42
CA GLY A 85 -18.16 6.65 -49.39
C GLY A 85 -19.13 5.67 -50.04
#